data_AF-A0A5J5AUI3-F1
#
_entry.id   AF-A0A5J5AUI3-F1
#
_cell.length_a   1.000
_cell.length_b   1.000
_cell.length_c   1.000
_cell.angle_alpha   90.00
_cell.angle_beta   90.00
_cell.angle_gamma   90.00
#
_symmetry.space_group_name_H-M   'P 1'
#
loop_
_entity.id
_entity.type
_entity.pdbx_description
1 polymer ?
#
loop_
_entity_poly.entity_id
_entity_poly.type
_entity_poly.pdbx_seq_one_letter_code
_entity_poly.pdbx_strand_id
1 'polypeptide(L)'
;MLEVAKDFFSLPVEEKMKLYSDDPSKTMRLSTSFNVKKELVHNWRDYLRLHCYPLEQYVPEWPSNPSTFKDIGSKYCIEVRELGFRLQEAISESLGLDKDYIKKMLGEQGTTYGYQLLSTMSRTRANLWITWTY
;
A
#
# COMPACT_ATOMS: atom_id res chain seq x y z
N MET A 1 3.84 -0.55 -11.78
CA MET A 1 3.11 -0.95 -10.56
C MET A 1 1.83 -1.74 -10.86
N LEU A 2 0.96 -1.28 -11.76
CA LEU A 2 -0.30 -1.98 -12.04
C LEU A 2 -0.10 -3.40 -12.58
N GLU A 3 0.76 -3.59 -13.57
CA GLU A 3 1.02 -4.93 -14.14
C GLU A 3 1.63 -5.90 -13.10
N VAL A 4 2.65 -5.47 -12.36
CA VAL A 4 3.28 -6.33 -11.34
C VAL A 4 2.31 -6.72 -10.21
N ALA A 5 1.33 -5.85 -9.89
CA ALA A 5 0.26 -6.18 -8.95
C ALA A 5 -0.71 -7.21 -9.55
N LYS A 6 -1.09 -7.07 -10.83
CA LYS A 6 -1.91 -8.08 -11.52
C LYS A 6 -1.21 -9.44 -11.56
N ASP A 7 0.08 -9.45 -11.86
CA ASP A 7 0.90 -10.68 -11.89
C ASP A 7 0.92 -11.35 -10.51
N PHE A 8 1.17 -10.56 -9.45
CA PHE A 8 1.10 -11.05 -8.08
C PHE A 8 -0.25 -11.68 -7.72
N PHE A 9 -1.37 -11.00 -8.01
CA PHE A 9 -2.69 -11.53 -7.69
C PHE A 9 -3.12 -12.70 -8.59
N SER A 10 -2.50 -12.85 -9.76
CA SER A 10 -2.70 -13.99 -10.66
C SER A 10 -1.86 -15.22 -10.29
N LEU A 11 -0.97 -15.12 -9.29
CA LEU A 11 -0.23 -16.28 -8.78
C LEU A 11 -1.17 -17.36 -8.23
N PRO A 12 -0.73 -18.64 -8.23
CA PRO A 12 -1.46 -19.73 -7.59
C PRO A 12 -1.81 -19.40 -6.14
N VAL A 13 -2.93 -19.92 -5.66
CA VAL A 13 -3.42 -19.67 -4.30
C VAL A 13 -2.37 -20.12 -3.28
N GLU A 14 -1.69 -21.23 -3.54
CA GLU A 14 -0.64 -21.80 -2.70
C GLU A 14 0.53 -20.84 -2.48
N GLU A 15 0.92 -20.10 -3.51
CA GLU A 15 1.98 -19.08 -3.41
C GLU A 15 1.52 -17.86 -2.61
N LYS A 16 0.28 -17.41 -2.85
CA LYS A 16 -0.31 -16.26 -2.16
C LYS A 16 -0.57 -16.55 -0.67
N MET A 17 -1.01 -17.76 -0.34
CA MET A 17 -1.33 -18.17 1.03
C MET A 17 -0.10 -18.17 1.95
N LYS A 18 1.12 -18.31 1.42
CA LYS A 18 2.36 -18.16 2.20
C LYS A 18 2.51 -16.77 2.83
N LEU A 19 1.87 -15.77 2.23
CA LEU A 19 1.92 -14.37 2.65
C LEU A 19 0.68 -13.96 3.46
N TYR A 20 -0.29 -14.87 3.62
CA TYR A 20 -1.54 -14.58 4.31
C TYR A 20 -1.32 -14.38 5.81
N SER A 21 -1.94 -13.34 6.37
CA SER A 21 -1.98 -13.13 7.81
C SER A 21 -3.09 -12.16 8.22
N ASP A 22 -3.78 -12.49 9.31
CA ASP A 22 -4.78 -11.61 9.95
C ASP A 22 -4.15 -10.69 11.02
N ASP A 23 -2.86 -10.85 11.32
CA ASP A 23 -2.19 -10.08 12.36
C ASP A 23 -1.95 -8.62 11.90
N PRO A 24 -2.58 -7.63 12.56
CA PRO A 24 -2.46 -6.24 12.17
C PRO A 24 -1.05 -5.66 12.39
N SER A 25 -0.23 -6.29 13.22
CA SER A 25 1.14 -5.86 13.51
C SER A 25 2.14 -6.23 12.41
N LYS A 26 1.79 -7.18 11.52
CA LYS A 26 2.65 -7.52 10.39
C LYS A 26 2.74 -6.38 9.38
N THR A 27 3.99 -6.03 9.12
CA THR A 27 4.54 -5.03 8.21
C THR A 27 4.32 -5.37 6.74
N MET A 28 4.27 -6.67 6.42
CA MET A 28 3.80 -7.22 5.15
C MET A 28 2.75 -8.30 5.42
N ARG A 29 1.58 -8.18 4.80
CA ARG A 29 0.55 -9.23 4.85
C ARG A 29 -0.40 -9.20 3.67
N LEU A 30 -0.74 -10.39 3.17
CA LEU A 30 -1.94 -10.61 2.37
C LEU A 30 -3.12 -10.88 3.32
N SER A 31 -4.27 -10.28 3.08
CA SER A 31 -5.48 -10.53 3.86
C SER A 31 -6.72 -10.38 2.97
N THR A 32 -7.81 -10.99 3.38
CA THR A 32 -9.10 -10.96 2.69
C THR A 32 -10.13 -10.38 3.63
N SER A 33 -10.84 -9.32 3.20
CA SER A 33 -11.85 -8.58 3.97
C SER A 33 -11.32 -7.89 5.24
N PHE A 34 -11.80 -6.67 5.51
CA PHE A 34 -11.21 -5.85 6.60
C PHE A 34 -11.85 -6.10 7.97
N ASN A 35 -12.91 -6.91 8.08
CA ASN A 35 -13.52 -7.28 9.36
C ASN A 35 -14.67 -8.29 9.16
N VAL A 36 -14.36 -9.58 9.04
CA VAL A 36 -15.38 -10.66 8.94
C VAL A 36 -16.41 -10.61 10.08
N LYS A 37 -16.02 -10.09 11.26
CA LYS A 37 -16.88 -10.02 12.45
C LYS A 37 -17.80 -8.79 12.54
N LYS A 38 -17.61 -7.75 11.73
CA LYS A 38 -18.38 -6.49 11.80
C LYS A 38 -19.04 -6.06 10.48
N GLU A 39 -18.72 -6.71 9.36
CA GLU A 39 -19.30 -6.33 8.07
C GLU A 39 -20.69 -6.97 7.85
N LEU A 40 -21.71 -6.12 7.70
CA LEU A 40 -23.06 -6.50 7.23
C LEU A 40 -23.06 -6.86 5.72
N VAL A 41 -22.06 -6.41 4.97
CA VAL A 41 -21.88 -6.65 3.53
C VAL A 41 -20.45 -7.13 3.32
N HIS A 42 -20.28 -8.38 2.89
CA HIS A 42 -18.96 -8.95 2.65
C HIS A 42 -18.30 -8.28 1.46
N ASN A 43 -17.32 -7.41 1.70
CA ASN A 43 -16.46 -6.90 0.64
C ASN A 43 -15.38 -7.94 0.34
N TRP A 44 -15.68 -8.84 -0.60
CA TRP A 44 -14.72 -9.86 -1.05
C TRP A 44 -13.59 -9.21 -1.86
N ARG A 45 -12.59 -8.68 -1.15
CA ARG A 45 -11.39 -8.09 -1.72
C ARG A 45 -10.18 -8.65 -1.00
N ASP A 46 -9.26 -9.18 -1.79
CA ASP A 46 -7.95 -9.56 -1.29
C ASP A 46 -7.04 -8.34 -1.39
N TYR A 47 -6.22 -8.10 -0.38
CA TYR A 47 -5.27 -7.01 -0.40
C TYR A 47 -3.93 -7.41 0.17
N LEU A 48 -2.88 -6.84 -0.41
CA LEU A 48 -1.52 -6.93 0.08
C LEU A 48 -1.16 -5.59 0.71
N ARG A 49 -0.93 -5.59 2.03
CA ARG A 49 -0.44 -4.42 2.76
C ARG A 49 1.08 -4.49 2.87
N LEU A 50 1.74 -3.36 2.57
CA LEU A 50 3.19 -3.22 2.57
C LEU A 50 3.57 -1.96 3.33
N HIS A 51 4.40 -2.11 4.36
CA HIS A 51 5.16 -1.00 4.90
C HIS A 51 6.28 -0.64 3.92
N CYS A 52 6.50 0.66 3.71
CA CYS A 52 7.40 1.15 2.67
C CYS A 52 8.41 2.18 3.14
N TYR A 53 8.44 2.52 4.43
CA TYR A 53 9.37 3.52 4.91
C TYR A 53 9.83 3.24 6.34
N PRO A 54 11.16 3.11 6.58
CA PRO A 54 12.24 3.16 5.59
C PRO A 54 12.25 1.94 4.64
N LEU A 55 12.51 2.14 3.34
CA LEU A 55 12.40 1.07 2.33
C LEU A 55 13.38 -0.08 2.61
N GLU A 56 14.59 0.24 3.04
CA GLU A 56 15.67 -0.71 3.30
C GLU A 56 15.28 -1.73 4.38
N GLN A 57 14.42 -1.32 5.31
CA GLN A 57 13.92 -2.17 6.38
C GLN A 57 12.84 -3.14 5.88
N TYR A 58 11.92 -2.69 5.02
CA TYR A 58 10.71 -3.46 4.68
C TYR A 58 10.77 -4.19 3.34
N VAL A 59 11.50 -3.68 2.35
CA VAL A 59 11.66 -4.33 1.03
C VAL A 59 12.15 -5.79 1.13
N PRO A 60 13.04 -6.17 2.06
CA PRO A 60 13.41 -7.58 2.23
C PRO A 60 12.22 -8.50 2.51
N GLU A 61 11.23 -8.02 3.24
CA GLU A 61 10.02 -8.77 3.64
C GLU A 61 8.96 -8.83 2.54
N TRP A 62 9.06 -8.01 1.50
CA TRP A 62 8.09 -7.99 0.41
C TRP A 62 8.11 -9.29 -0.43
N PRO A 63 7.05 -9.57 -1.21
CA PRO A 63 7.02 -10.70 -2.12
C PRO A 63 8.20 -10.68 -3.09
N SER A 64 8.87 -11.83 -3.24
CA SER A 64 9.92 -12.04 -4.26
C SER A 64 9.36 -12.61 -5.57
N ASN A 65 8.06 -12.91 -5.62
CA ASN A 65 7.36 -13.36 -6.82
C ASN A 65 6.16 -12.43 -7.05
N PRO A 66 6.04 -11.78 -8.21
CA PRO A 66 6.99 -11.76 -9.34
C PRO A 66 8.37 -11.20 -8.97
N SER A 67 9.43 -11.63 -9.65
CA SER A 67 10.82 -11.22 -9.33
C SER A 67 11.03 -9.71 -9.41
N THR A 68 10.27 -9.03 -10.28
CA THR A 68 10.30 -7.58 -10.47
C THR A 68 9.48 -6.82 -9.43
N PHE A 69 8.80 -7.50 -8.49
CA PHE A 69 7.90 -6.88 -7.52
C PHE A 69 8.61 -5.87 -6.64
N LYS A 70 9.76 -6.26 -6.06
CA LYS A 70 10.54 -5.42 -5.16
C LYS A 70 11.05 -4.16 -5.86
N ASP A 71 11.58 -4.29 -7.06
CA ASP A 71 12.16 -3.17 -7.81
C ASP A 71 11.08 -2.16 -8.24
N ILE A 72 10.01 -2.67 -8.87
CA ILE A 72 8.91 -1.83 -9.35
C ILE A 72 8.16 -1.20 -8.16
N GLY A 73 7.94 -1.98 -7.10
CA GLY A 73 7.31 -1.51 -5.87
C GLY A 73 8.12 -0.41 -5.21
N SER A 74 9.44 -0.60 -5.08
CA SER A 74 10.32 0.37 -4.41
C SER A 74 10.36 1.69 -5.18
N LYS A 75 10.53 1.63 -6.50
CA LYS A 75 10.47 2.82 -7.35
C LYS A 75 9.15 3.55 -7.21
N TYR A 76 8.03 2.81 -7.24
CA TYR A 76 6.71 3.40 -7.06
C TYR A 76 6.55 4.10 -5.70
N CYS A 77 7.04 3.48 -4.63
CA CYS A 77 6.97 4.04 -3.28
C CYS A 77 7.75 5.35 -3.14
N ILE A 78 8.92 5.47 -3.80
CA ILE A 78 9.73 6.70 -3.84
C ILE A 78 8.95 7.82 -4.54
N GLU A 79 8.49 7.56 -5.76
CA GLU A 79 7.80 8.56 -6.60
C GLU A 79 6.50 9.07 -5.94
N VAL A 80 5.72 8.17 -5.32
CA VAL A 80 4.48 8.55 -4.62
C VAL A 80 4.76 9.34 -3.36
N ARG A 81 5.83 9.01 -2.62
CA ARG A 81 6.25 9.77 -1.44
C ARG A 81 6.65 11.19 -1.83
N GLU A 82 7.46 11.34 -2.88
CA GLU A 82 7.86 12.65 -3.41
C GLU A 82 6.65 13.47 -3.89
N LEU A 83 5.70 12.83 -4.59
CA LEU A 83 4.44 13.47 -4.97
C LEU A 83 3.64 13.91 -3.74
N GLY A 84 3.58 13.09 -2.69
CA GLY A 84 2.92 13.43 -1.43
C GLY A 84 3.51 14.67 -0.77
N PHE A 85 4.84 14.81 -0.75
CA PHE A 85 5.49 16.02 -0.23
C PHE A 85 5.19 17.25 -1.05
N ARG A 86 5.26 17.16 -2.39
CA ARG A 86 4.92 18.28 -3.28
C ARG A 86 3.47 18.73 -3.12
N LEU A 87 2.55 17.79 -2.89
CA LEU A 87 1.16 18.11 -2.63
C LEU A 87 0.98 18.81 -1.28
N GLN A 88 1.65 18.35 -0.23
CA GLN A 88 1.64 19.01 1.08
C GLN A 88 2.16 20.44 0.98
N GLU A 89 3.26 20.65 0.26
CA GLU A 89 3.82 21.98 0.01
C GLU A 89 2.82 22.90 -0.71
N ALA A 90 2.19 22.41 -1.79
CA ALA A 90 1.20 23.18 -2.54
C ALA A 90 -0.05 23.52 -1.69
N ILE A 91 -0.50 22.61 -0.83
CA ILE A 91 -1.62 22.87 0.09
C ILE A 91 -1.20 23.95 1.10
N SER A 92 0.00 23.85 1.68
CA SER A 92 0.56 24.85 2.59
C SER A 92 0.54 26.24 1.97
N GLU A 93 1.06 26.38 0.75
CA GLU A 93 1.07 27.65 0.01
C GLU A 93 -0.33 28.17 -0.28
N SER A 94 -1.26 27.29 -0.66
CA SER A 94 -2.66 27.67 -0.95
C SER A 94 -3.39 28.26 0.26
N LEU A 95 -2.95 27.91 1.46
CA LEU A 95 -3.47 28.42 2.73
C LEU A 95 -2.72 29.67 3.23
N GLY A 96 -1.74 30.17 2.47
CA GLY A 96 -0.89 31.29 2.87
C GLY A 96 0.12 30.95 3.97
N LEU A 97 0.45 29.67 4.14
CA LEU A 97 1.41 29.17 5.13
C LEU A 97 2.80 28.98 4.50
N ASP A 98 3.82 28.82 5.36
CA ASP A 98 5.14 28.34 4.94
C ASP A 98 5.03 26.99 4.21
N LYS A 99 5.83 26.79 3.15
CA LYS A 99 5.77 25.59 2.30
C LYS A 99 5.90 24.30 3.12
N ASP A 100 6.75 24.31 4.14
CA ASP A 100 6.98 23.15 4.98
C ASP A 100 6.03 23.04 6.17
N TYR A 101 5.05 23.94 6.32
CA TYR A 101 4.18 23.97 7.51
C TYR A 101 3.44 22.65 7.71
N ILE A 102 2.68 22.18 6.72
CA ILE A 102 1.92 20.92 6.81
C ILE A 102 2.85 19.71 6.99
N LYS A 103 3.96 19.70 6.27
CA LYS A 103 4.98 18.64 6.36
C LYS A 103 5.56 18.53 7.78
N LYS A 104 5.88 19.67 8.41
CA LYS A 104 6.36 19.73 9.80
C LYS A 104 5.29 19.28 10.80
N MET A 105 4.02 19.66 10.57
CA MET A 105 2.90 19.28 11.43
C MET A 105 2.57 17.79 11.38
N LEU A 106 2.67 17.16 10.21
CA LEU A 106 2.45 15.72 10.05
C LEU A 106 3.62 14.86 10.57
N GLY A 107 4.81 15.48 10.74
CA GLY A 107 6.01 14.82 11.23
C GLY A 107 6.48 13.64 10.36
N GLU A 108 7.45 12.87 10.85
CA GLU A 108 7.90 11.64 10.17
C GLU A 108 6.83 10.55 10.17
N GLN A 109 5.91 10.55 11.15
CA GLN A 109 4.85 9.53 11.24
C GLN A 109 3.81 9.66 10.13
N GLY A 110 3.58 10.87 9.61
CA GLY A 110 2.80 11.10 8.40
C GLY A 110 3.42 10.51 7.12
N THR A 111 4.64 9.92 7.20
CA THR A 111 5.35 9.31 6.06
C THR A 111 5.43 7.78 6.11
N THR A 112 4.87 7.14 7.16
CA THR A 112 4.72 5.68 7.23
C THR A 112 3.52 5.26 6.39
N TYR A 113 3.66 5.38 5.07
CA TYR A 113 2.60 5.00 4.15
C TYR A 113 2.52 3.47 4.06
N GLY A 114 1.57 2.87 4.79
CA GLY A 114 1.17 1.50 4.50
C GLY A 114 0.48 1.48 3.13
N TYR A 115 1.17 1.05 2.07
CA TYR A 115 0.52 0.90 0.78
C TYR A 115 -0.32 -0.38 0.79
N GLN A 116 -1.59 -0.25 0.44
CA GLN A 116 -2.50 -1.37 0.27
C GLN A 116 -2.74 -1.58 -1.23
N LEU A 117 -2.22 -2.68 -1.77
CA LEU A 117 -2.58 -3.14 -3.11
C LEU A 117 -3.84 -3.97 -2.99
N LEU A 118 -4.91 -3.54 -3.66
CA LEU A 118 -6.21 -4.20 -3.64
C LEU A 118 -6.42 -4.99 -4.93
N SER A 119 -6.87 -6.23 -4.79
CA SER A 119 -7.55 -6.98 -5.85
C SER A 119 -9.03 -7.09 -5.52
N THR A 120 -9.88 -6.77 -6.50
CA THR A 120 -11.31 -7.00 -6.41
C THR A 120 -11.63 -8.35 -7.02
N MET A 121 -12.19 -9.29 -6.22
CA MET A 121 -12.98 -10.39 -6.79
C MET A 121 -14.32 -9.81 -7.29
N SER A 122 -14.27 -9.04 -8.37
CA SER A 122 -15.42 -8.93 -9.28
C SER A 122 -14.94 -9.47 -10.61
N ARG A 123 -15.72 -10.38 -11.19
CA ARG A 123 -15.41 -11.18 -12.37
C ARG A 123 -15.09 -10.39 -13.66
N THR A 124 -14.77 -9.09 -13.58
CA THR A 124 -14.67 -8.24 -14.78
C THR A 124 -13.76 -7.01 -14.68
N ARG A 125 -13.07 -6.69 -13.57
CA ARG A 125 -12.05 -5.60 -13.54
C ARG A 125 -11.26 -5.62 -12.24
N ALA A 126 -9.93 -5.71 -12.34
CA ALA A 126 -9.04 -5.33 -11.24
C ALA A 126 -8.97 -3.80 -11.19
N ASN A 127 -9.64 -3.19 -10.21
CA ASN A 127 -9.46 -1.77 -9.92
C ASN A 127 -8.49 -1.66 -8.73
N LEU A 128 -7.30 -1.11 -8.98
CA LEU A 128 -6.33 -0.80 -7.93
C LEU A 128 -6.81 0.46 -7.20
N TRP A 129 -7.08 0.36 -5.90
CA TRP A 129 -7.36 1.51 -5.03
C TRP A 129 -6.19 1.66 -4.07
N ILE A 130 -5.70 2.89 -3.91
CA ILE A 130 -4.68 3.23 -2.93
C ILE A 130 -5.41 3.89 -1.77
N THR A 131 -5.38 3.25 -0.60
CA THR A 131 -6.00 3.78 0.61
C THR A 131 -4.92 4.18 1.61
N TRP A 132 -4.98 5.41 2.09
CA TRP A 132 -4.12 5.93 3.16
C TRP A 132 -4.74 5.51 4.49
N THR A 133 -4.02 4.76 5.33
CA THR A 133 -4.46 4.45 6.70
C THR A 133 -3.56 5.18 7.69
N TYR A 134 -4.17 6.02 8.53
CA TYR A 134 -3.57 6.64 9.71
C TYR A 134 -3.37 5.62 10.84
#